data_AF-A0A7X7PSA8-F1
#
_entry.id   AF-A0A7X7PSA8-F1
#
_cell.length_a   1.000
_cell.length_b   1.000
_cell.length_c   1.000
_cell.angle_alpha   90.00
_cell.angle_beta   90.00
_cell.angle_gamma   90.00
#
_symmetry.space_group_name_H-M   'P 1'
#
loop_
_entity.id
_entity.type
_entity.pdbx_description
1 polymer ?
#
loop_
_entity_poly.entity_id
_entity_poly.type
_entity_poly.pdbx_seq_one_letter_code
_entity_poly.pdbx_strand_id
1 'polypeptide(L)'
;ADKEGFLRGATSLIQTIGRAARNLEGTVIMYADKETEAIRTALRETDRRRAAQTAFNERHGITPQSVVKGVSDITALLGIEEIRTTPHKAKRRLGETGQEMTLEELEKLMATLEEEMFAAAEELRFEYAATLRDELKELAREVARLRDSRERVS
;
A
#
# COMPACT_ATOMS: atom_id res chain seq x y z
N ALA A 1 23.74 -11.32 -1.79
CA ALA A 1 23.91 -9.90 -2.14
C ALA A 1 25.34 -9.70 -2.66
N ASP A 2 25.80 -10.63 -3.51
CA ASP A 2 27.23 -10.99 -3.58
C ASP A 2 27.94 -10.50 -4.84
N LYS A 3 27.23 -9.75 -5.69
CA LYS A 3 27.78 -9.17 -6.92
C LYS A 3 27.75 -7.65 -6.77
N GLU A 4 28.94 -7.05 -6.76
CA GLU A 4 29.10 -5.60 -6.67
C GLU A 4 28.57 -4.93 -7.94
N GLY A 5 27.81 -3.87 -7.74
CA GLY A 5 27.11 -3.12 -8.79
C GLY A 5 26.31 -1.97 -8.18
N PHE A 6 25.81 -1.05 -9.01
CA PHE A 6 25.16 0.19 -8.58
C PHE A 6 24.08 0.00 -7.48
N LEU A 7 23.25 -1.03 -7.61
CA LEU A 7 22.17 -1.32 -6.66
C LEU A 7 22.64 -2.00 -5.36
N ARG A 8 23.90 -2.44 -5.29
CA ARG A 8 24.47 -3.18 -4.15
C ARG A 8 25.74 -2.55 -3.57
N GLY A 9 26.01 -1.29 -3.92
CA GLY A 9 27.02 -0.48 -3.23
C GLY A 9 26.58 -0.14 -1.80
N ALA A 10 27.54 0.25 -0.96
CA ALA A 10 27.30 0.55 0.46
C ALA A 10 26.16 1.57 0.65
N THR A 11 26.11 2.63 -0.17
CA THR A 11 25.07 3.66 -0.11
C THR A 11 23.67 3.10 -0.36
N SER A 12 23.51 2.23 -1.37
CA SER A 12 22.23 1.61 -1.73
C SER A 12 21.73 0.67 -0.63
N LEU A 13 22.64 -0.08 0.00
CA LEU A 13 22.32 -0.92 1.16
C LEU A 13 21.87 -0.08 2.36
N ILE A 14 22.59 1.00 2.68
CA ILE A 14 22.23 1.92 3.77
C ILE A 14 20.85 2.55 3.53
N GLN A 15 20.55 2.97 2.31
CA GLN A 15 19.24 3.54 1.96
C GLN A 15 18.11 2.51 2.10
N THR A 16 18.35 1.27 1.67
CA THR A 16 17.39 0.17 1.80
C THR A 16 17.13 -0.16 3.26
N ILE A 17 18.18 -0.26 4.08
CA ILE A 17 18.08 -0.46 5.53
C ILE A 17 17.27 0.68 6.19
N GLY A 18 17.51 1.92 5.77
CA GLY A 18 16.83 3.10 6.29
C GLY A 18 15.30 3.08 6.11
N ARG A 19 14.77 2.31 5.16
CA ARG A 19 13.31 2.15 5.01
C ARG A 19 12.68 1.43 6.20
N ALA A 20 13.38 0.49 6.83
CA ALA A 20 12.90 -0.25 7.98
C ALA A 20 12.91 0.58 9.27
N ALA A 21 13.77 1.61 9.36
CA ALA A 21 13.97 2.44 10.56
C ALA A 21 12.77 3.30 10.96
N ARG A 22 11.66 3.29 10.20
CA ARG A 22 10.43 4.02 10.51
C ARG A 22 9.49 3.27 11.48
N ASN A 23 9.81 2.02 11.79
CA ASN A 23 9.03 1.16 12.68
C ASN A 23 9.89 0.74 13.89
N LEU A 24 9.24 0.54 15.03
CA LEU A 24 9.90 0.10 16.27
C LEU A 24 10.69 -1.21 16.11
N GLU A 25 10.07 -2.19 15.47
CA GLU A 25 10.66 -3.52 15.25
C GLU A 25 11.27 -3.64 13.84
N GLY A 26 11.69 -2.51 13.26
CA GLY A 26 12.29 -2.45 11.93
C GLY A 26 13.45 -3.41 11.77
N THR A 27 13.22 -4.49 11.03
CA THR A 27 14.20 -5.57 10.81
C THR A 27 14.54 -5.68 9.33
N VAL A 28 15.82 -5.93 9.05
CA VAL A 28 16.33 -6.11 7.68
C VAL A 28 17.05 -7.44 7.60
N ILE A 29 16.66 -8.26 6.62
CA ILE A 29 17.27 -9.56 6.34
C ILE A 29 18.01 -9.43 5.02
N MET A 30 19.31 -9.68 5.03
CA MET A 30 20.15 -9.67 3.83
C MET A 30 20.56 -11.11 3.48
N TYR A 31 20.05 -11.64 2.38
CA TYR A 31 20.48 -12.94 1.85
C TYR A 31 21.78 -12.77 1.06
N ALA A 32 22.87 -13.35 1.55
CA ALA A 32 24.19 -13.29 0.95
C ALA A 32 24.98 -14.57 1.28
N ASP A 33 25.81 -15.04 0.35
CA ASP A 33 26.70 -16.18 0.59
C ASP A 33 27.97 -15.71 1.30
N LYS A 34 28.38 -14.45 1.08
CA LYS A 34 29.56 -13.81 1.65
C LYS A 34 29.26 -12.39 2.11
N GLU A 35 29.92 -11.98 3.18
CA GLU A 35 29.92 -10.60 3.63
C GLU A 35 30.90 -9.76 2.79
N THR A 36 30.37 -9.05 1.79
CA THR A 36 31.13 -8.13 0.94
C THR A 36 31.55 -6.87 1.71
N GLU A 37 32.50 -6.10 1.17
CA GLU A 37 32.93 -4.84 1.79
C GLU A 37 31.78 -3.83 1.91
N ALA A 38 30.90 -3.79 0.89
CA ALA A 38 29.70 -2.96 0.90
C ALA A 38 28.75 -3.32 2.06
N ILE A 39 28.53 -4.61 2.31
CA ILE A 39 27.71 -5.09 3.44
C ILE A 39 28.36 -4.70 4.76
N ARG A 40 29.66 -4.96 4.91
CA ARG A 40 30.39 -4.61 6.14
C ARG A 40 30.31 -3.12 6.46
N THR A 41 30.48 -2.28 5.45
CA THR A 41 30.38 -0.82 5.59
C THR A 41 28.96 -0.39 5.95
N ALA A 42 27.94 -0.96 5.31
CA ALA A 42 26.55 -0.67 5.64
C ALA A 42 26.16 -1.10 7.07
N LEU A 43 26.60 -2.28 7.51
CA LEU A 43 26.38 -2.78 8.86
C LEU A 43 27.06 -1.89 9.91
N ARG A 44 28.36 -1.58 9.74
CA ARG A 44 29.09 -0.69 10.66
C ARG A 44 28.43 0.68 10.82
N GLU A 45 27.98 1.28 9.72
CA GLU A 45 27.30 2.58 9.78
C GLU A 45 25.91 2.47 10.45
N THR A 46 25.19 1.37 10.23
CA THR A 46 23.92 1.09 10.88
C THR A 46 24.09 0.92 12.39
N ASP A 47 25.06 0.14 12.84
CA ASP A 47 25.33 -0.11 14.24
C ASP A 47 25.84 1.14 14.96
N ARG A 48 26.73 1.91 14.32
CA ARG A 48 27.20 3.21 14.84
C ARG A 48 26.04 4.16 15.09
N ARG A 49 25.10 4.26 14.14
CA ARG A 49 23.89 5.10 14.28
C ARG A 49 22.97 4.60 15.39
N ARG A 50 22.69 3.30 15.42
CA ARG A 50 21.83 2.68 16.44
C ARG A 50 22.40 2.91 17.85
N ALA A 51 23.70 2.69 18.05
CA ALA A 51 24.34 2.93 19.34
C ALA A 51 24.22 4.39 19.80
N ALA A 52 24.44 5.35 18.89
CA ALA A 52 24.29 6.77 19.19
C ALA A 52 22.83 7.13 19.54
N GLN A 53 21.86 6.55 18.84
CA GLN A 53 20.43 6.75 19.10
C GLN A 53 20.02 6.16 20.46
N THR A 54 20.43 4.93 20.78
CA THR A 54 20.14 4.28 22.07
C THR A 54 20.73 5.09 23.22
N ALA A 55 22.01 5.49 23.13
CA ALA A 55 22.65 6.30 24.16
C ALA A 55 22.00 7.69 24.31
N PHE A 56 21.51 8.28 23.21
CA PHE A 56 20.74 9.52 23.28
C PHE A 56 19.40 9.31 23.99
N ASN A 57 18.67 8.25 23.62
CA ASN A 57 17.37 7.92 24.21
C ASN A 57 17.48 7.64 25.70
N GLU A 58 18.47 6.83 26.13
CA GLU A 58 18.74 6.53 27.54
C GLU A 58 19.04 7.80 28.34
N ARG A 59 19.91 8.68 27.82
CA ARG A 59 20.25 9.94 28.49
C ARG A 59 19.07 10.90 28.65
N HIS A 60 18.08 10.82 27.77
CA HIS A 60 16.93 11.73 27.75
C HIS A 60 15.62 11.06 28.20
N GLY A 61 15.65 9.79 28.60
CA GLY A 61 14.45 9.03 28.96
C GLY A 61 13.44 8.88 27.81
N ILE A 62 13.88 8.89 26.56
CA ILE A 62 13.00 8.79 25.38
C ILE A 62 12.69 7.31 25.13
N THR A 63 11.41 6.95 25.19
CA THR A 63 10.95 5.63 24.73
C THR A 63 10.63 5.72 23.24
N PRO A 64 11.25 4.89 22.37
CA PRO A 64 10.92 4.87 20.95
C PRO A 64 9.42 4.60 20.75
N GLN A 65 8.79 5.36 19.84
CA GLN A 65 7.41 5.13 19.42
C GLN A 65 7.32 5.16 17.89
N SER A 66 6.46 4.31 17.33
CA SER A 66 6.15 4.36 15.88
C SER A 66 5.38 5.64 15.57
N VAL A 67 5.77 6.32 14.50
CA VAL A 67 5.06 7.52 14.04
C VAL A 67 3.71 7.12 13.45
N VAL A 68 2.63 7.40 14.16
CA VAL A 68 1.27 7.28 13.62
C VAL A 68 1.00 8.52 12.77
N LYS A 69 1.20 8.41 11.46
CA LYS A 69 0.66 9.40 10.53
C LYS A 69 -0.85 9.17 10.46
N GLY A 70 -1.61 9.99 11.19
CA GLY A 70 -3.05 10.09 10.97
C GLY A 70 -3.28 10.48 9.51
N VAL A 71 -3.91 9.61 8.73
CA VAL A 71 -4.66 10.05 7.56
C VAL A 71 -5.73 10.94 8.16
N SER A 72 -5.58 12.26 8.02
CA SER A 72 -6.59 13.20 8.49
C SER A 72 -7.92 12.78 7.87
N ASP A 73 -8.84 12.29 8.70
CA ASP A 73 -10.19 11.90 8.32
C ASP A 73 -10.93 13.19 7.95
N ILE A 74 -10.76 13.60 6.69
CA ILE A 74 -11.41 14.77 6.08
C ILE A 74 -12.94 14.65 6.20
N THR A 75 -13.44 13.43 6.29
CA THR A 75 -14.84 13.06 6.57
C THR A 75 -15.37 13.67 7.88
N ALA A 76 -14.56 13.72 8.95
CA ALA A 76 -14.97 14.31 10.23
C ALA A 76 -14.98 15.84 10.22
N LEU A 77 -14.17 16.47 9.34
CA LEU A 77 -14.14 17.93 9.17
C LEU A 77 -15.35 18.45 8.36
N LEU A 78 -15.90 17.61 7.48
CA LEU A 78 -16.94 18.01 6.53
C LEU A 78 -18.38 17.75 7.02
N GLY A 79 -18.59 17.10 8.17
CA GLY A 79 -19.90 17.01 8.82
C GLY A 79 -21.00 16.35 7.97
N ILE A 80 -20.65 15.41 7.09
CA ILE A 80 -21.60 14.81 6.15
C ILE A 80 -22.19 13.54 6.77
N GLU A 81 -23.26 13.71 7.56
CA GLU A 81 -24.18 12.62 7.90
C GLU A 81 -25.07 12.28 6.69
N GLU A 82 -25.11 10.99 6.39
CA GLU A 82 -26.15 10.23 5.67
C GLU A 82 -26.88 10.88 4.48
N ILE A 83 -26.52 10.46 3.27
CA ILE A 83 -27.53 10.09 2.26
C ILE A 83 -27.17 8.72 1.68
N ARG A 84 -27.72 7.68 2.32
CA ARG A 84 -27.94 6.39 1.66
C ARG A 84 -28.99 6.63 0.57
N THR A 85 -28.58 6.51 -0.69
CA THR A 85 -29.22 5.73 -1.77
C THR A 85 -28.89 6.36 -3.12
N THR A 86 -28.26 5.60 -4.00
CA THR A 86 -28.47 5.77 -5.45
C THR A 86 -28.57 4.41 -6.14
N PRO A 87 -29.40 4.29 -7.20
CA PRO A 87 -29.92 3.02 -7.72
C PRO A 87 -28.98 2.35 -8.75
N HIS A 88 -27.68 2.67 -8.73
CA HIS A 88 -26.74 2.24 -9.77
C HIS A 88 -26.22 0.81 -9.60
N LYS A 89 -26.36 0.22 -8.40
CA LYS A 89 -25.85 -1.11 -8.05
C LYS A 89 -26.38 -2.26 -8.93
N ALA A 90 -27.57 -2.12 -9.51
CA ALA A 90 -28.21 -3.20 -10.26
C ALA A 90 -27.90 -3.19 -11.77
N LYS A 91 -27.60 -2.02 -12.37
CA LYS A 91 -27.46 -1.89 -13.83
C LYS A 91 -26.08 -2.21 -14.37
N ARG A 92 -25.03 -2.21 -13.53
CA ARG A 92 -23.65 -2.54 -13.93
C ARG A 92 -23.31 -4.04 -13.83
N ARG A 93 -24.27 -4.89 -13.40
CA ARG A 93 -24.12 -6.35 -13.24
C ARG A 93 -24.38 -7.15 -14.52
N LEU A 94 -25.10 -6.56 -15.47
CA LEU A 94 -25.38 -7.16 -16.76
C LEU A 94 -24.52 -6.39 -17.77
N GLY A 95 -23.70 -7.10 -18.55
CA GLY A 95 -23.09 -6.49 -19.74
C GLY A 95 -24.17 -5.94 -20.69
N GLU A 96 -23.77 -5.26 -21.77
CA GLU A 96 -24.72 -4.68 -22.75
C GLU A 96 -25.71 -5.71 -23.34
N THR A 97 -25.39 -7.00 -23.23
CA THR A 97 -26.17 -8.15 -23.72
C THR A 97 -26.99 -8.87 -22.65
N GLY A 98 -26.90 -8.49 -21.37
CA GLY A 98 -27.61 -9.15 -20.27
C GLY A 98 -26.98 -10.44 -19.76
N GLN A 99 -25.74 -10.75 -20.16
CA GLN A 99 -24.96 -11.89 -19.66
C GLN A 99 -24.01 -11.47 -18.54
N GLU A 100 -23.61 -12.44 -17.70
CA GLU A 100 -22.55 -12.27 -16.70
C GLU A 100 -21.24 -11.90 -17.39
N MET A 101 -20.62 -10.80 -16.95
CA MET A 101 -19.35 -10.33 -17.50
C MET A 101 -18.24 -11.34 -17.24
N THR A 102 -17.37 -11.53 -18.23
CA THR A 102 -16.15 -12.32 -18.07
C THR A 102 -15.18 -11.64 -17.10
N LEU A 103 -14.22 -12.39 -16.56
CA LEU A 103 -13.21 -11.87 -15.64
C LEU A 103 -12.42 -10.69 -16.25
N GLU A 104 -12.09 -10.79 -17.54
CA GLU A 104 -11.36 -9.73 -18.26
C GLU A 104 -12.21 -8.46 -18.46
N GLU A 105 -13.51 -8.62 -18.69
CA GLU A 105 -14.44 -7.49 -18.81
C GLU A 105 -14.66 -6.80 -17.46
N LEU A 106 -14.72 -7.56 -16.37
CA LEU A 106 -14.79 -7.02 -15.01
C LEU A 106 -13.52 -6.24 -14.65
N GLU A 107 -12.34 -6.74 -15.00
CA GLU A 107 -11.07 -6.05 -14.77
C GLU A 107 -10.98 -4.73 -15.57
N LYS A 108 -11.43 -4.73 -16.83
CA LYS A 108 -11.51 -3.50 -17.64
C LYS A 108 -12.49 -2.49 -17.05
N LEU A 109 -13.66 -2.95 -16.62
CA LEU A 109 -14.66 -2.09 -15.97
C LEU A 109 -14.10 -1.49 -14.68
N MET A 110 -13.39 -2.27 -13.87
CA MET A 110 -12.73 -1.76 -12.66
C MET A 110 -11.70 -0.68 -13.00
N ALA A 111 -10.89 -0.85 -14.04
CA ALA A 111 -9.93 0.18 -14.46
C ALA A 111 -10.64 1.50 -14.87
N THR A 112 -11.73 1.43 -15.63
CA THR A 112 -12.50 2.62 -16.01
C THR A 112 -13.14 3.32 -14.81
N LEU A 113 -13.69 2.55 -13.85
CA LEU A 113 -14.27 3.12 -12.63
C LEU A 113 -13.22 3.74 -11.72
N GLU A 114 -12.00 3.19 -11.71
CA GLU A 114 -10.86 3.75 -10.98
C GLU A 114 -10.43 5.10 -11.57
N GLU A 115 -10.31 5.20 -12.90
CA GLU A 115 -10.06 6.47 -13.59
C GLU A 115 -11.15 7.51 -13.29
N GLU A 116 -12.43 7.10 -13.35
CA GLU A 116 -13.56 7.97 -13.05
C GLU A 116 -13.55 8.45 -11.58
N MET A 117 -13.17 7.57 -10.65
CA MET A 117 -13.03 7.90 -9.23
C MET A 117 -11.92 8.94 -9.00
N PHE A 118 -10.78 8.79 -9.67
CA PHE A 118 -9.68 9.75 -9.57
C PHE A 118 -10.06 11.10 -10.19
N ALA A 119 -10.70 11.11 -11.36
CA ALA A 119 -11.19 12.34 -11.97
C ALA A 119 -12.20 13.07 -11.06
N ALA A 120 -13.13 12.32 -10.45
CA ALA A 120 -14.09 12.87 -9.50
C ALA A 120 -13.40 13.47 -8.25
N ALA A 121 -12.31 12.85 -7.78
CA ALA A 121 -11.52 13.37 -6.67
C ALA A 121 -10.75 14.65 -7.05
N GLU A 122 -10.20 14.73 -8.26
CA GLU A 122 -9.54 15.94 -8.79
C GLU A 122 -10.53 17.11 -8.93
N GLU A 123 -11.77 16.82 -9.33
CA GLU A 123 -12.86 17.78 -9.42
C GLU A 123 -13.54 18.09 -8.06
N LEU A 124 -12.98 17.60 -6.95
CA LEU A 124 -13.49 17.78 -5.58
C LEU A 124 -14.91 17.21 -5.34
N ARG A 125 -15.36 16.27 -6.17
CA ARG A 125 -16.64 15.56 -6.05
C ARG A 125 -16.50 14.33 -5.15
N PHE A 126 -16.15 14.55 -3.89
CA PHE A 126 -15.75 13.49 -2.97
C PHE A 126 -16.83 12.42 -2.71
N GLU A 127 -18.10 12.80 -2.68
CA GLU A 127 -19.21 11.84 -2.51
C GLU A 127 -19.31 10.87 -3.68
N TYR A 128 -19.11 11.38 -4.90
CA TYR A 128 -19.12 10.56 -6.10
C TYR A 128 -17.91 9.63 -6.14
N ALA A 129 -16.72 10.16 -5.82
CA ALA A 129 -15.51 9.33 -5.68
C ALA A 129 -15.66 8.26 -4.58
N ALA A 130 -16.29 8.58 -3.45
CA ALA A 130 -16.55 7.62 -2.38
C ALA A 130 -17.51 6.50 -2.82
N THR A 131 -18.54 6.85 -3.61
CA THR A 131 -19.47 5.89 -4.19
C THR A 131 -18.75 4.94 -5.14
N LEU A 132 -17.94 5.48 -6.07
CA LEU A 132 -17.15 4.68 -7.01
C LEU A 132 -16.13 3.78 -6.29
N ARG A 133 -15.49 4.26 -5.23
CA ARG A 133 -14.59 3.46 -4.39
C ARG A 133 -15.30 2.26 -3.78
N ASP A 134 -16.51 2.45 -3.26
CA ASP A 134 -17.26 1.39 -2.61
C ASP A 134 -17.80 0.38 -3.64
N GLU A 135 -18.16 0.83 -4.84
CA GLU A 135 -18.45 -0.06 -5.98
C GLU A 135 -17.23 -0.88 -6.39
N LEU A 136 -16.05 -0.25 -6.56
CA LEU A 136 -14.79 -0.93 -6.88
C LEU A 136 -14.42 -2.02 -5.86
N LYS A 137 -14.64 -1.75 -4.56
CA LYS A 137 -14.40 -2.75 -3.50
C LYS A 137 -15.29 -3.98 -3.64
N GLU A 138 -16.56 -3.81 -4.00
CA GLU A 138 -17.46 -4.94 -4.21
C GLU A 138 -17.09 -5.73 -5.47
N LEU A 139 -16.78 -5.05 -6.58
CA LEU A 139 -16.29 -5.71 -7.80
C LEU A 139 -15.00 -6.48 -7.55
N ALA A 140 -14.04 -5.91 -6.79
CA ALA A 140 -12.79 -6.57 -6.45
C ALA A 140 -13.01 -7.89 -5.67
N ARG A 141 -13.95 -7.90 -4.72
CA ARG A 141 -14.34 -9.11 -3.97
C ARG A 141 -15.00 -10.16 -4.86
N GLU A 142 -15.74 -9.73 -5.87
CA GLU A 142 -16.40 -10.62 -6.83
C GLU A 142 -15.38 -11.27 -7.77
N VAL A 143 -14.47 -10.48 -8.35
CA VAL A 143 -13.33 -10.95 -9.14
C VAL A 143 -12.49 -11.96 -8.35
N ALA A 144 -12.19 -11.66 -7.08
CA ALA A 144 -11.46 -12.59 -6.21
C ALA A 144 -12.19 -13.93 -6.00
N ARG A 145 -13.52 -13.90 -5.82
CA ARG A 145 -14.35 -15.11 -5.70
C ARG A 145 -14.40 -15.93 -6.99
N LEU A 146 -14.51 -15.27 -8.14
CA LEU A 146 -14.50 -15.93 -9.45
C LEU A 146 -13.14 -16.59 -9.76
N ARG A 147 -12.03 -15.95 -9.36
CA ARG A 147 -10.67 -16.52 -9.48
C ARG A 147 -10.51 -17.78 -8.63
N ASP A 148 -10.86 -17.74 -7.34
CA ASP A 148 -10.81 -18.92 -6.44
C ASP A 148 -11.70 -20.07 -6.96
N SER A 149 -12.85 -19.74 -7.53
CA SER A 149 -13.77 -20.75 -8.11
C SER A 149 -13.21 -21.41 -9.36
N ARG A 150 -12.45 -20.67 -10.20
CA ARG A 150 -11.75 -21.22 -11.38
C ARG A 150 -10.57 -22.11 -10.99
N GLU A 151 -9.80 -21.75 -9.97
CA GLU A 151 -8.65 -22.52 -9.50
C GLU A 151 -9.05 -23.86 -8.85
N ARG A 152 -10.24 -23.94 -8.23
CA ARG A 152 -10.74 -25.19 -7.62
C ARG A 152 -11.35 -26.20 -8.60
N VAL A 153 -11.67 -25.76 -9.82
CA VAL A 153 -12.29 -26.59 -10.86
C VAL A 153 -11.24 -27.11 -11.86
N SER A 154 -10.02 -26.57 -11.82
CA SER A 154 -8.85 -27.06 -12.56
C SER A 154 -8.02 -28.04 -11.74
#